data_AF-A0A352HQN8-F1
#
_entry.id   AF-A0A352HQN8-F1
#
_cell.length_a   1.000
_cell.length_b   1.000
_cell.length_c   1.000
_cell.angle_alpha   90.00
_cell.angle_beta   90.00
_cell.angle_gamma   90.00
#
_symmetry.space_group_name_H-M   'P 1'
#
loop_
_entity.id
_entity.type
_entity.pdbx_description
1 polymer ?
#
loop_
_entity_poly.entity_id
_entity_poly.type
_entity_poly.pdbx_seq_one_letter_code
_entity_poly.pdbx_strand_id
1 'polypeptide(L)' 'MNSIDFYLPYLFTCQREDCEGMPNTNNKIEGTFTALKKNLNNHSGLTTGNRKRFISGFFLALM' A
#
# COMPACT_ATOMS: atom_id res chain seq x y z
N MET A 1 -23.92 -8.46 8.16
CA MET A 1 -22.55 -8.94 7.95
C MET A 1 -21.69 -7.73 7.73
N ASN A 2 -20.85 -7.38 8.70
CA ASN A 2 -19.95 -6.22 8.60
C ASN A 2 -18.62 -6.66 7.94
N SER A 3 -17.73 -5.70 7.68
CA SER A 3 -16.43 -6.00 7.09
C SER A 3 -15.60 -6.94 7.97
N ILE A 4 -15.63 -6.76 9.29
CA ILE A 4 -14.87 -7.60 10.24
C ILE A 4 -15.31 -9.07 10.13
N ASP A 5 -16.61 -9.34 10.15
CA ASP A 5 -17.16 -10.71 10.06
C ASP A 5 -16.73 -11.40 8.76
N PHE A 6 -16.75 -10.66 7.64
CA PHE A 6 -16.35 -11.18 6.33
C PHE A 6 -14.86 -11.48 6.25
N TYR A 7 -14.02 -10.60 6.81
CA TYR A 7 -12.56 -10.71 6.70
C TYR A 7 -11.91 -11.52 7.83
N LEU A 8 -12.66 -11.95 8.84
CA LEU A 8 -12.14 -12.66 10.02
C LEU A 8 -11.16 -13.82 9.69
N PRO A 9 -11.38 -14.66 8.67
CA PRO A 9 -10.44 -15.73 8.30
C PRO A 9 -9.05 -15.25 7.83
N TYR A 10 -8.96 -13.98 7.41
CA TYR A 10 -7.77 -13.37 6.80
C TYR A 10 -7.06 -12.36 7.73
N LEU A 11 -7.72 -11.90 8.80
CA LEU A 11 -7.14 -10.87 9.69
C LEU A 11 -5.85 -11.33 10.38
N PHE A 12 -5.71 -12.64 10.62
CA PHE A 12 -4.57 -13.21 11.34
C PHE A 12 -3.62 -14.01 10.44
N THR A 13 -3.60 -13.73 9.13
CA THR A 13 -2.81 -14.52 8.17
C THR A 13 -1.32 -14.47 8.49
N CYS A 14 -0.80 -13.31 8.89
CA CYS A 14 0.63 -13.13 9.21
C CYS A 14 1.04 -13.78 10.54
N GLN A 15 0.09 -14.17 11.40
CA GLN A 15 0.33 -14.85 12.68
C GLN A 15 0.33 -16.38 12.54
N ARG A 16 0.05 -16.90 11.34
CA ARG A 16 0.11 -18.34 11.06
C ARG A 16 1.56 -18.81 10.99
N GLU A 17 1.81 -20.07 11.33
CA GLU A 17 3.15 -20.67 11.33
C GLU A 17 3.84 -20.59 9.96
N ASP A 18 3.08 -20.68 8.86
CA ASP A 18 3.60 -20.55 7.49
C ASP A 18 4.09 -19.13 7.15
N CYS A 19 3.74 -18.13 7.97
CA CYS A 19 4.18 -16.75 7.86
C CYS A 19 5.28 -16.39 8.88
N GLU A 20 5.84 -17.37 9.59
CA GLU A 20 6.91 -17.16 10.55
C GLU A 20 8.13 -16.46 9.89
N GLY A 21 8.64 -15.41 10.53
CA GLY A 21 9.72 -14.58 10.00
C GLY A 21 9.29 -13.51 8.99
N MET A 22 8.01 -13.44 8.61
CA MET A 22 7.53 -12.35 7.76
C MET A 22 7.54 -11.03 8.56
N PRO A 23 8.28 -10.00 8.12
CA PRO A 23 8.33 -8.74 8.84
C PRO A 23 6.95 -8.06 8.86
N ASN A 24 6.55 -7.50 10.00
CA ASN A 24 5.38 -6.64 10.08
C ASN A 24 5.67 -5.30 9.37
N THR A 25 5.45 -5.26 8.06
CA THR A 25 5.77 -4.11 7.21
C THR A 25 4.69 -3.03 7.18
N ASN A 26 3.76 -3.00 8.15
CA ASN A 26 2.68 -2.01 8.15
C ASN A 26 3.21 -0.58 8.00
N ASN A 27 4.23 -0.23 8.79
CA ASN A 27 4.86 1.09 8.74
C ASN A 27 5.52 1.38 7.38
N LYS A 28 6.10 0.38 6.73
CA LYS A 28 6.71 0.53 5.40
C LYS A 28 5.63 0.77 4.34
N ILE A 29 4.51 0.05 4.42
CA ILE A 29 3.35 0.23 3.54
C ILE A 29 2.76 1.63 3.73
N GLU A 30 2.41 2.00 4.96
CA GLU A 30 1.84 3.31 5.28
C GLU A 30 2.78 4.47 4.90
N GLY A 31 4.08 4.35 5.19
CA GLY A 31 5.09 5.34 4.82
C GLY A 31 5.19 5.52 3.30
N THR A 32 5.19 4.42 2.55
CA THR A 32 5.23 4.43 1.08
C THR A 32 4.01 5.14 0.49
N PHE A 33 2.81 4.81 0.96
CA PHE A 33 1.58 5.47 0.47
C PHE A 33 1.48 6.92 0.90
N THR A 34 2.02 7.28 2.07
CA THR A 34 2.11 8.68 2.52
C THR A 34 3.03 9.49 1.62
N ALA A 35 4.20 8.95 1.27
CA ALA A 35 5.12 9.58 0.32
C ALA A 35 4.47 9.71 -1.07
N LEU A 36 3.78 8.69 -1.58
CA LEU A 36 3.07 8.76 -2.85
C LEU A 36 2.02 9.88 -2.85
N LYS A 37 1.16 9.93 -1.82
CA LYS A 37 0.12 10.97 -1.68
C LYS A 37 0.72 12.38 -1.65
N LYS A 38 1.82 12.57 -0.91
CA LYS A 38 2.52 13.86 -0.85
C LYS A 38 3.00 14.29 -2.23
N ASN A 39 3.64 13.38 -2.98
CA ASN A 39 4.12 13.67 -4.32
C ASN A 39 2.98 13.97 -5.31
N LEU A 40 1.88 13.21 -5.25
CA LEU A 40 0.71 13.46 -6.09
C LEU A 40 0.05 14.82 -5.79
N ASN A 41 -0.01 15.22 -4.52
CA ASN A 41 -0.56 16.51 -4.12
C ASN A 41 0.32 17.68 -4.59
N ASN A 42 1.65 17.51 -4.60
CA ASN A 42 2.58 18.48 -5.17
C ASN A 42 2.39 18.66 -6.70
N HIS A 43 1.78 17.68 -7.37
CA HIS A 43 1.50 17.68 -8.80
C HIS A 43 -0.01 17.55 -9.09
N SER A 44 -0.83 18.37 -8.42
CA SER A 44 -2.30 18.29 -8.50
C SER A 44 -2.88 18.45 -9.92
N GLY A 45 -2.16 19.14 -10.83
CA GLY A 45 -2.54 19.39 -12.22
C GLY A 45 -2.32 18.23 -13.21
N LEU A 46 -1.87 17.05 -12.76
CA LEU A 46 -1.67 15.91 -13.66
C LEU A 46 -2.99 15.38 -14.22
N THR A 47 -3.04 15.16 -15.53
CA THR A 47 -4.09 14.37 -16.18
C THR A 47 -4.14 12.96 -15.59
N THR A 48 -5.28 12.28 -15.68
CA THR A 48 -5.44 10.91 -15.18
C THR A 48 -4.38 9.96 -15.77
N GLY A 49 -4.04 10.12 -17.05
CA GLY A 49 -2.99 9.33 -17.71
C GLY A 49 -1.60 9.55 -17.10
N ASN A 50 -1.22 10.81 -16.90
CA ASN A 50 0.07 11.14 -16.29
C ASN A 50 0.12 10.78 -14.80
N ARG A 51 -1.03 10.85 -14.09
CA ARG A 51 -1.16 10.44 -12.70
C ARG A 51 -0.90 8.93 -12.54
N LYS A 52 -1.44 8.10 -13.44
CA LYS A 52 -1.15 6.66 -13.49
C LYS A 52 0.32 6.39 -13.79
N ARG A 53 0.90 7.06 -14.81
CA ARG A 53 2.34 6.94 -15.13
C ARG A 53 3.23 7.33 -13.96
N PHE A 54 2.88 8.40 -13.23
CA PHE A 54 3.59 8.83 -12.03
C PHE A 54 3.56 7.74 -10.95
N ILE A 55 2.38 7.18 -10.65
CA ILE A 55 2.23 6.10 -9.67
C ILE A 55 3.08 4.88 -10.06
N SER A 56 3.04 4.48 -11.33
CA SER A 56 3.86 3.38 -11.85
C SER A 56 5.36 3.67 -11.72
N GLY A 57 5.81 4.86 -12.10
CA GLY A 57 7.22 5.27 -11.95
C GLY A 57 7.67 5.36 -10.49
N PHE A 58 6.80 5.84 -9.60
CA PHE A 58 7.06 5.90 -8.16
C PHE A 58 7.32 4.50 -7.58
N PHE A 59 6.49 3.51 -7.93
CA PHE A 59 6.70 2.13 -7.46
C PHE A 59 7.89 1.45 -8.13
N LEU A 60 8.17 1.75 -9.40
CA LEU A 60 9.35 1.22 -10.09
C LEU A 60 10.66 1.68 -9.44
N ALA A 61 10.71 2.92 -8.93
CA ALA A 61 11.89 3.48 -8.27
C ALA A 61 12.11 2.95 -6.83
N LEU A 62 11.13 2.25 -6.26
CA LEU A 62 11.20 1.66 -4.91
C LEU A 62 11.70 0.20 -4.91
N MET A 63 11.86 -0.38 -6.10
CA MET A 63 12.29 -1.77 -6.33
C MET A 63 13.78 -1.78 -6.66
#